data_AF-A0A9E4KQW0-F1
#
_entry.id   AF-A0A9E4KQW0-F1
#
_cell.length_a   1.000
_cell.length_b   1.000
_cell.length_c   1.000
_cell.angle_alpha   90.00
_cell.angle_beta   90.00
_cell.angle_gamma   90.00
#
_symmetry.space_group_name_H-M   'P 1'
#
loop_
_entity.id
_entity.type
_entity.pdbx_description
1 polymer ?
#
loop_
_entity_poly.entity_id
_entity_poly.type
_entity_poly.pdbx_seq_one_letter_code
_entity_poly.pdbx_strand_id
1 'polypeptide(L)'
;MTRWPKVNYKEEGMREGMQIEDANISVDDKVRLLDALSGTGLKHIVVGSFVSPKWTPQMARVDEIVSRFQPKPGVTYSALALNERGVERAKQYSPPLTIEQDEWPRLNCHMCDAFTRRNTNRSQMQEMERWPQIVAEAQERNVREGGIGTAASWGSNFIGEVPLDALMTMLEKQHQLWDEAGIKVASVSLGDPMSWCRPDKVEDSIVQIKDRWPGIKHFKLHLHNARNMALPSAYAALRVLEPEDTLEMDGSIGGFGGCPYCGNGRATGLAPSEDLLHMMDDMGIETGVDMDKLIDCVWMAEEIVGRTLYGHVSKAGPRPKTVDKLYDVNAPFIETLEQAKHFKTGPGAYEGGIYPYREPVTSPYRDRVEQGLPAYDSADGEWPWKQEGFPVKD
;
A
#
# COMPACT_ATOMS: atom_id res chain seq x y z
N MET A 1 -13.94 -19.57 8.66
CA MET A 1 -12.58 -19.40 8.13
C MET A 1 -12.63 -18.28 7.11
N THR A 2 -11.71 -17.32 7.16
CA THR A 2 -11.63 -16.21 6.20
C THR A 2 -11.33 -16.78 4.81
N ARG A 3 -11.94 -16.22 3.75
CA ARG A 3 -11.69 -16.63 2.35
C ARG A 3 -10.40 -16.04 1.76
N TRP A 4 -9.70 -15.21 2.53
CA TRP A 4 -8.62 -14.33 2.10
C TRP A 4 -7.31 -14.71 2.80
N PRO A 5 -6.14 -14.47 2.18
CA PRO A 5 -4.85 -14.64 2.83
C PRO A 5 -4.69 -13.68 4.01
N LYS A 6 -3.71 -13.95 4.87
CA LYS A 6 -3.27 -12.96 5.85
C LYS A 6 -2.61 -11.79 5.12
N VAL A 7 -3.03 -10.56 5.40
CA VAL A 7 -2.41 -9.36 4.81
C VAL A 7 -1.54 -8.65 5.84
N ASN A 8 -0.28 -8.45 5.49
CA ASN A 8 0.64 -7.59 6.24
C ASN A 8 0.87 -6.31 5.43
N TYR A 9 0.31 -5.19 5.89
CA TYR A 9 0.42 -3.91 5.21
C TYR A 9 1.55 -3.06 5.79
N LYS A 10 2.39 -2.48 4.92
CA LYS A 10 3.45 -1.53 5.28
C LYS A 10 3.17 -0.14 4.70
N GLU A 11 3.12 0.85 5.58
CA GLU A 11 2.99 2.26 5.22
C GLU A 11 4.36 2.87 4.92
N GLU A 12 4.54 3.34 3.68
CA GLU A 12 5.80 3.88 3.15
C GLU A 12 5.79 5.41 3.01
N GLY A 13 4.74 6.11 3.42
CA GLY A 13 4.59 7.55 3.21
C GLY A 13 5.70 8.40 3.82
N MET A 14 6.19 8.03 5.00
CA MET A 14 7.31 8.72 5.64
C MET A 14 8.67 8.44 4.97
N ARG A 15 8.77 7.37 4.17
CA ARG A 15 9.97 6.98 3.45
C ARG A 15 9.83 7.21 1.96
N GLU A 16 9.15 6.35 1.18
CA GLU A 16 8.94 6.55 -0.27
C GLU A 16 8.28 7.89 -0.58
N GLY A 17 7.20 8.22 0.14
CA GLY A 17 6.44 9.45 -0.04
C GLY A 17 7.31 10.69 0.11
N MET A 18 7.85 10.89 1.31
CA MET A 18 8.70 12.05 1.65
C MET A 18 10.03 12.08 0.87
N GLN A 19 10.56 10.94 0.43
CA GLN A 19 11.87 10.87 -0.22
C GLN A 19 11.91 11.59 -1.57
N ILE A 20 10.77 11.70 -2.27
CA ILE A 20 10.71 12.32 -3.59
C ILE A 20 10.22 13.77 -3.57
N GLU A 21 9.86 14.28 -2.40
CA GLU A 21 9.36 15.64 -2.20
C GLU A 21 10.49 16.64 -1.89
N ASP A 22 10.12 17.88 -1.55
CA ASP A 22 11.08 18.94 -1.23
C ASP A 22 11.92 18.57 0.00
N ALA A 23 13.24 18.71 -0.12
CA ALA A 23 14.17 18.46 0.97
C ALA A 23 14.04 19.46 2.13
N ASN A 24 13.41 20.61 1.90
CA ASN A 24 13.18 21.66 2.89
C ASN A 24 11.96 21.41 3.78
N ILE A 25 11.14 20.38 3.53
CA ILE A 25 10.05 19.99 4.43
C ILE A 25 10.64 19.79 5.83
N SER A 26 10.06 20.49 6.80
CA SER A 26 10.60 20.58 8.16
C SER A 26 10.55 19.22 8.87
N VAL A 27 11.47 19.02 9.83
CA VAL A 27 11.41 17.84 10.71
C VAL A 27 10.13 17.88 11.55
N ASP A 28 9.66 19.07 11.94
CA ASP A 28 8.46 19.25 12.74
C ASP A 28 7.22 18.73 12.01
N ASP A 29 7.08 19.04 10.72
CA ASP A 29 6.00 18.53 9.87
C ASP A 29 6.07 17.02 9.68
N LYS A 30 7.29 16.48 9.47
CA LYS A 30 7.50 15.04 9.34
C LYS A 30 7.16 14.29 10.63
N VAL A 31 7.52 14.85 11.79
CA VAL A 31 7.15 14.29 13.11
C VAL A 31 5.65 14.39 13.34
N ARG A 32 5.03 15.54 13.00
CA ARG A 32 3.57 15.74 13.10
C ARG A 32 2.81 14.67 12.32
N LEU A 33 3.22 14.40 11.08
CA LEU A 33 2.61 13.37 10.25
C LEU A 33 2.86 11.96 10.77
N LEU A 34 4.08 11.63 11.21
CA LEU A 34 4.41 10.32 11.76
C LEU A 34 3.63 10.01 13.06
N ASP A 35 3.46 10.99 13.93
CA ASP A 35 2.66 10.85 15.15
C ASP A 35 1.17 10.65 14.83
N ALA A 36 0.65 11.36 13.83
CA ALA A 36 -0.72 11.18 13.36
C ALA A 36 -0.91 9.76 12.76
N LEU A 37 -0.01 9.33 11.88
CA LEU A 37 0.01 7.99 11.29
C LEU A 37 0.04 6.89 12.36
N SER A 38 0.83 7.08 13.41
CA SER A 38 0.92 6.15 14.54
C SER A 38 -0.41 5.95 15.26
N GLY A 39 -1.31 6.94 15.21
CA GLY A 39 -2.65 6.90 15.81
C GLY A 39 -3.73 6.26 14.95
N THR A 40 -3.43 5.86 13.71
CA THR A 40 -4.41 5.32 12.75
C THR A 40 -4.71 3.84 12.94
N GLY A 41 -3.89 3.11 13.71
CA GLY A 41 -4.03 1.65 13.86
C GLY A 41 -3.20 0.83 12.87
N LEU A 42 -2.51 1.48 11.92
CA LEU A 42 -1.46 0.87 11.09
C LEU A 42 -0.49 0.06 11.95
N LYS A 43 -0.12 -1.14 11.48
CA LYS A 43 0.75 -2.07 12.21
C LYS A 43 2.22 -1.91 11.88
N HIS A 44 2.54 -1.33 10.72
CA HIS A 44 3.91 -1.14 10.26
C HIS A 44 4.04 0.18 9.53
N ILE A 45 4.94 1.04 10.00
CA ILE A 45 5.27 2.33 9.38
C ILE A 45 6.78 2.38 9.11
N VAL A 46 7.15 2.64 7.86
CA VAL A 46 8.55 2.88 7.47
C VAL A 46 8.84 4.37 7.65
N VAL A 47 9.54 4.72 8.73
CA VAL A 47 9.67 6.11 9.20
C VAL A 47 10.66 6.96 8.41
N GLY A 48 11.47 6.33 7.55
CA GLY A 48 12.47 7.01 6.75
C GLY A 48 13.61 6.08 6.33
N SER A 49 14.75 6.67 5.96
CA SER A 49 15.88 5.94 5.40
C SER A 49 17.24 6.47 5.88
N PHE A 50 18.10 5.60 6.40
CA PHE A 50 19.48 5.90 6.80
C PHE A 50 20.44 5.78 5.60
N VAL A 51 20.16 6.54 4.55
CA VAL A 51 20.95 6.57 3.30
C VAL A 51 21.87 7.79 3.23
N SER A 52 22.64 7.90 2.15
CA SER A 52 23.53 9.04 1.94
C SER A 52 22.73 10.32 1.69
N PRO A 53 22.91 11.39 2.49
CA PRO A 53 22.21 12.66 2.30
C PRO A 53 22.62 13.36 0.99
N LYS A 54 23.73 12.95 0.38
CA LYS A 54 24.16 13.45 -0.94
C LYS A 54 23.18 13.06 -2.05
N TRP A 55 22.67 11.84 -1.99
CA TRP A 55 21.80 11.28 -3.03
C TRP A 55 20.32 11.36 -2.64
N THR A 56 20.05 11.44 -1.34
CA THR A 56 18.69 11.49 -0.79
C THR A 56 18.60 12.56 0.30
N PRO A 57 18.70 13.85 -0.05
CA PRO A 57 18.71 14.94 0.92
C PRO A 57 17.45 15.02 1.78
N GLN A 58 16.30 14.58 1.25
CA GLN A 58 15.02 14.51 1.95
C GLN A 58 15.07 13.64 3.22
N MET A 59 15.95 12.64 3.23
CA MET A 59 16.13 11.68 4.31
C MET A 59 17.32 12.01 5.22
N ALA A 60 18.01 13.13 4.99
CA ALA A 60 19.23 13.48 5.70
C ALA A 60 19.07 13.59 7.21
N ARG A 61 17.89 14.03 7.67
CA ARG A 61 17.55 14.32 9.07
C ARG A 61 16.66 13.23 9.70
N VAL A 62 16.74 12.00 9.21
CA VAL A 62 15.94 10.88 9.74
C VAL A 62 16.20 10.66 11.23
N ASP A 63 17.44 10.84 11.70
CA ASP A 63 17.82 10.76 13.11
C ASP A 63 17.02 11.72 14.01
N GLU A 64 16.77 12.94 13.54
CA GLU A 64 15.98 13.91 14.29
C GLU A 64 14.50 13.54 14.33
N ILE A 65 13.96 12.94 13.26
CA ILE A 65 12.57 12.47 13.21
C ILE A 65 12.39 11.34 14.23
N VAL A 66 13.25 10.32 14.17
CA VAL A 66 13.14 9.13 15.02
C VAL A 66 13.40 9.42 16.50
N SER A 67 14.12 10.51 16.81
CA SER A 67 14.36 10.95 18.19
C SER A 67 13.20 11.73 18.80
N ARG A 68 12.23 12.19 18.00
CA ARG A 68 11.23 13.17 18.43
C ARG A 68 9.78 12.65 18.40
N PHE A 69 9.48 11.69 17.53
CA PHE A 69 8.15 11.12 17.43
C PHE A 69 7.77 10.30 18.67
N GLN A 70 6.47 10.08 18.84
CA GLN A 70 5.86 9.40 19.98
C GLN A 70 5.35 8.01 19.55
N PRO A 71 6.17 6.95 19.68
CA PRO A 71 5.78 5.61 19.23
C PRO A 71 4.55 5.10 19.99
N LYS A 72 3.66 4.41 19.28
CA LYS A 72 2.46 3.79 19.83
C LYS A 72 2.67 2.28 20.03
N PRO A 73 2.19 1.71 21.14
CA PRO A 73 2.25 0.26 21.36
C PRO A 73 1.54 -0.51 20.23
N GLY A 74 2.14 -1.62 19.82
CA GLY A 74 1.57 -2.49 18.77
C GLY A 74 1.83 -2.01 17.33
N VAL A 75 2.66 -0.98 17.15
CA VAL A 75 3.12 -0.51 15.83
C VAL A 75 4.61 -0.79 15.68
N THR A 76 4.98 -1.44 14.58
CA THR A 76 6.37 -1.62 14.16
C THR A 76 6.82 -0.37 13.40
N TYR A 77 7.91 0.24 13.87
CA TYR A 77 8.56 1.36 13.20
C TYR A 77 9.86 0.88 12.59
N SER A 78 9.94 0.76 11.27
CA SER A 78 11.20 0.39 10.60
C SER A 78 11.78 1.55 9.80
N ALA A 79 13.04 1.42 9.39
CA ALA A 79 13.70 2.38 8.52
C ALA A 79 14.60 1.64 7.53
N LEU A 80 14.67 2.16 6.30
CA LEU A 80 15.51 1.56 5.27
C LEU A 80 17.00 1.85 5.57
N ALA A 81 17.84 0.81 5.53
CA ALA A 81 19.28 0.94 5.66
C ALA A 81 19.99 0.02 4.67
N LEU A 82 20.63 0.62 3.64
CA LEU A 82 21.19 -0.12 2.49
C LEU A 82 22.64 -0.58 2.67
N ASN A 83 23.32 -0.15 3.74
CA ASN A 83 24.70 -0.53 4.03
C ASN A 83 24.95 -0.62 5.54
N GLU A 84 26.06 -1.24 5.93
CA GLU A 84 26.43 -1.46 7.34
C GLU A 84 26.46 -0.18 8.17
N ARG A 85 26.93 0.93 7.59
CA ARG A 85 26.95 2.23 8.28
C ARG A 85 25.53 2.75 8.55
N GLY A 86 24.61 2.59 7.62
CA GLY A 86 23.20 2.92 7.79
C GLY A 86 22.54 2.06 8.86
N VAL A 87 22.83 0.76 8.85
CA VAL A 87 22.35 -0.19 9.86
C VAL A 87 22.87 0.19 11.25
N GLU A 88 24.15 0.50 11.39
CA GLU A 88 24.74 0.89 12.67
C GLU A 88 24.17 2.22 13.20
N ARG A 89 23.91 3.19 12.32
CA ARG A 89 23.19 4.42 12.68
C ARG A 89 21.77 4.12 13.16
N ALA A 90 21.04 3.25 12.45
CA ALA A 90 19.67 2.91 12.81
C ALA A 90 19.58 2.22 14.17
N LYS A 91 20.53 1.34 14.50
CA LYS A 91 20.60 0.65 15.80
C LYS A 91 20.63 1.60 17.00
N GLN A 92 21.20 2.80 16.85
CA GLN A 92 21.26 3.79 17.94
C GLN A 92 19.87 4.28 18.38
N TYR A 93 18.86 4.11 17.52
CA TYR A 93 17.48 4.51 17.77
C TYR A 93 16.56 3.30 17.98
N SER A 94 17.14 2.13 18.28
CA SER A 94 16.41 0.89 18.58
C SER A 94 16.51 0.59 20.08
N PRO A 95 15.40 0.63 20.86
CA PRO A 95 14.04 1.06 20.50
C PRO A 95 13.90 2.61 20.38
N PRO A 96 12.83 3.13 19.73
CA PRO A 96 11.65 2.42 19.23
C PRO A 96 11.78 1.84 17.82
N LEU A 97 12.85 2.13 17.08
CA LEU A 97 13.04 1.53 15.76
C LEU A 97 13.22 0.02 15.88
N THR A 98 12.57 -0.70 14.98
CA THR A 98 12.79 -2.11 14.70
C THR A 98 13.77 -2.21 13.56
N ILE A 99 14.93 -2.83 13.84
CA ILE A 99 15.89 -3.17 12.79
C ILE A 99 15.37 -4.43 12.11
N GLU A 100 14.69 -4.24 10.97
CA GLU A 100 14.20 -5.36 10.17
C GLU A 100 15.38 -6.23 9.76
N GLN A 101 15.31 -7.50 10.15
CA GLN A 101 16.07 -8.56 9.50
C GLN A 101 15.05 -9.26 8.61
N ASP A 102 15.35 -9.41 7.32
CA ASP A 102 14.52 -10.24 6.44
C ASP A 102 14.46 -11.63 7.09
N GLU A 103 13.25 -12.10 7.39
CA GLU A 103 13.01 -13.42 7.98
C GLU A 103 13.64 -14.51 7.09
N TRP A 104 13.71 -14.22 5.79
CA TRP A 104 14.35 -15.05 4.78
C TRP A 104 15.49 -14.28 4.12
N PRO A 105 16.76 -14.67 4.28
CA PRO A 105 17.83 -14.18 3.41
C PRO A 105 17.41 -14.34 1.95
N ARG A 106 17.49 -13.25 1.19
CA ARG A 106 16.86 -13.18 -0.13
C ARG A 106 17.87 -13.03 -1.26
N LEU A 107 17.74 -13.87 -2.27
CA LEU A 107 18.39 -13.67 -3.56
C LEU A 107 17.48 -12.78 -4.41
N ASN A 108 17.96 -11.58 -4.73
CA ASN A 108 17.23 -10.61 -5.53
C ASN A 108 18.07 -10.09 -6.69
N CYS A 109 17.38 -9.70 -7.76
CA CYS A 109 17.92 -8.82 -8.79
C CYS A 109 16.81 -7.98 -9.42
N HIS A 110 17.16 -6.87 -10.06
CA HIS A 110 16.25 -6.16 -10.93
C HIS A 110 16.22 -6.81 -12.32
N MET A 111 15.05 -6.94 -12.92
CA MET A 111 14.87 -7.44 -14.30
C MET A 111 15.21 -6.38 -15.37
N CYS A 112 15.86 -5.27 -14.98
CA CYS A 112 16.28 -4.22 -15.91
C CYS A 112 17.66 -3.67 -15.54
N ASP A 113 18.69 -4.09 -16.30
CA ASP A 113 20.07 -3.64 -16.11
C ASP A 113 20.23 -2.12 -16.24
N ALA A 114 19.53 -1.49 -17.19
CA ALA A 114 19.55 -0.04 -17.37
C ALA A 114 19.02 0.70 -16.13
N PHE A 115 17.97 0.20 -15.49
CA PHE A 115 17.42 0.77 -14.27
C PHE A 115 18.41 0.62 -13.11
N THR A 116 18.95 -0.57 -12.89
CA THR A 116 19.91 -0.83 -11.79
C THR A 116 21.14 0.05 -11.89
N ARG A 117 21.70 0.24 -13.10
CA ARG A 117 22.85 1.14 -13.30
C ARG A 117 22.54 2.58 -12.93
N ARG A 118 21.32 3.04 -13.23
CA ARG A 118 20.87 4.39 -12.88
C ARG A 118 20.57 4.54 -11.39
N ASN A 119 20.00 3.50 -10.77
CA ASN A 119 19.51 3.52 -9.40
C ASN A 119 20.62 3.26 -8.37
N THR A 120 21.44 2.24 -8.58
CA THR A 120 22.45 1.77 -7.59
C THR A 120 23.87 1.74 -8.14
N ASN A 121 24.09 2.20 -9.38
CA ASN A 121 25.40 2.15 -10.06
C ASN A 121 25.98 0.73 -10.12
N ARG A 122 25.12 -0.27 -10.32
CA ARG A 122 25.49 -1.68 -10.49
C ARG A 122 24.79 -2.28 -11.71
N SER A 123 25.41 -3.28 -12.33
CA SER A 123 24.73 -4.11 -13.32
C SER A 123 23.85 -5.16 -12.64
N GLN A 124 22.88 -5.71 -13.39
CA GLN A 124 22.12 -6.87 -12.94
C GLN A 124 23.04 -8.04 -12.58
N MET A 125 24.07 -8.30 -13.40
CA MET A 125 25.04 -9.36 -13.14
C MET A 125 25.80 -9.14 -11.81
N GLN A 126 26.17 -7.91 -11.47
CA GLN A 126 26.81 -7.60 -10.19
C GLN A 126 25.88 -7.80 -8.99
N GLU A 127 24.56 -7.68 -9.16
CA GLU A 127 23.61 -8.08 -8.12
C GLU A 127 23.62 -9.60 -7.94
N MET A 128 23.64 -10.34 -9.05
CA MET A 128 23.65 -11.81 -9.06
C MET A 128 24.97 -12.42 -8.55
N GLU A 129 26.11 -11.77 -8.80
CA GLU A 129 27.44 -12.21 -8.32
C GLU A 129 27.51 -12.33 -6.80
N ARG A 130 26.62 -11.64 -6.07
CA ARG A 130 26.54 -11.70 -4.59
C ARG A 130 25.75 -12.91 -4.09
N TRP A 131 24.96 -13.55 -4.93
CA TRP A 131 24.08 -14.63 -4.49
C TRP A 131 24.82 -15.82 -3.84
N PRO A 132 25.95 -16.32 -4.38
CA PRO A 132 26.69 -17.40 -3.73
C PRO A 132 27.17 -17.04 -2.33
N GLN A 133 27.59 -15.77 -2.12
CA GLN A 133 27.99 -15.30 -0.80
C GLN A 133 26.80 -15.28 0.18
N ILE A 134 25.64 -14.80 -0.25
CA ILE A 134 24.42 -14.78 0.59
C ILE A 134 24.02 -16.21 1.00
N VAL A 135 24.12 -17.16 0.07
CA VAL A 135 23.84 -18.58 0.34
C VAL A 135 24.83 -19.14 1.35
N ALA A 136 26.13 -18.88 1.19
CA ALA A 136 27.17 -19.32 2.12
C ALA A 136 26.95 -18.76 3.53
N GLU A 137 26.68 -17.45 3.65
CA GLU A 137 26.37 -16.79 4.93
C GLU A 137 25.11 -17.38 5.59
N ALA A 138 24.09 -17.74 4.80
CA ALA A 138 22.89 -18.39 5.30
C ALA A 138 23.18 -19.80 5.84
N GLN A 139 24.04 -20.58 5.17
CA GLN A 139 24.48 -21.90 5.65
C GLN A 139 25.28 -21.78 6.95
N GLU A 140 26.23 -20.83 7.04
CA GLU A 140 27.01 -20.56 8.25
C GLU A 140 26.10 -20.21 9.45
N ARG A 141 25.04 -19.46 9.19
CA ARG A 141 24.03 -19.07 10.19
C ARG A 141 22.97 -20.14 10.46
N ASN A 142 23.04 -21.31 9.81
CA ASN A 142 22.07 -22.40 9.92
C ASN A 142 20.62 -21.97 9.60
N VAL A 143 20.46 -21.04 8.67
CA VAL A 143 19.15 -20.61 8.19
C VAL A 143 18.45 -21.79 7.49
N ARG A 144 17.15 -21.97 7.75
CA ARG A 144 16.36 -23.08 7.21
C ARG A 144 15.52 -22.71 6.00
N GLU A 145 15.20 -21.44 5.88
CA GLU A 145 14.32 -20.92 4.83
C GLU A 145 14.94 -19.69 4.17
N GLY A 146 14.88 -19.65 2.84
CA GLY A 146 15.38 -18.57 2.00
C GLY A 146 14.25 -17.90 1.22
N GLY A 147 14.58 -16.75 0.65
CA GLY A 147 13.70 -15.95 -0.19
C GLY A 147 14.24 -15.82 -1.60
N ILE A 148 13.33 -15.72 -2.55
CA ILE A 148 13.63 -15.32 -3.93
C ILE A 148 12.92 -14.00 -4.25
N GLY A 149 13.34 -13.31 -5.29
CA GLY A 149 12.65 -12.09 -5.69
C GLY A 149 13.26 -11.35 -6.86
N THR A 150 12.42 -10.49 -7.42
CA THR A 150 12.82 -9.56 -8.48
C THR A 150 12.21 -8.19 -8.24
N ALA A 151 12.87 -7.17 -8.78
CA ALA A 151 12.27 -5.85 -9.00
C ALA A 151 12.20 -5.58 -10.51
N ALA A 152 11.36 -4.63 -10.92
CA ALA A 152 10.95 -4.47 -12.33
C ALA A 152 10.34 -5.77 -12.89
N SER A 153 9.62 -6.51 -12.05
CA SER A 153 9.21 -7.90 -12.30
C SER A 153 8.35 -8.08 -13.56
N TRP A 154 7.56 -7.07 -13.92
CA TRP A 154 6.63 -7.12 -15.05
C TRP A 154 7.06 -6.28 -16.26
N GLY A 155 8.11 -5.47 -16.12
CA GLY A 155 8.54 -4.57 -17.18
C GLY A 155 9.35 -3.38 -16.72
N SER A 156 9.80 -2.62 -17.70
CA SER A 156 10.62 -1.43 -17.51
C SER A 156 10.39 -0.40 -18.60
N ASN A 157 10.40 0.87 -18.22
CA ASN A 157 10.36 1.99 -19.16
C ASN A 157 11.59 2.05 -20.08
N PHE A 158 12.66 1.28 -19.79
CA PHE A 158 13.90 1.29 -20.55
C PHE A 158 14.06 0.12 -21.53
N ILE A 159 13.47 -1.03 -21.22
CA ILE A 159 13.65 -2.26 -22.02
C ILE A 159 12.34 -2.97 -22.39
N GLY A 160 11.19 -2.39 -22.01
CA GLY A 160 9.87 -2.94 -22.33
C GLY A 160 9.38 -3.99 -21.33
N GLU A 161 8.45 -4.80 -21.79
CA GLU A 161 7.80 -5.85 -21.01
C GLU A 161 8.80 -6.95 -20.58
N VAL A 162 8.62 -7.48 -19.38
CA VAL A 162 9.27 -8.71 -18.94
C VAL A 162 8.26 -9.86 -19.15
N PRO A 163 8.50 -10.78 -20.09
CA PRO A 163 7.65 -11.94 -20.27
C PRO A 163 7.62 -12.82 -19.02
N LEU A 164 6.48 -13.47 -18.77
CA LEU A 164 6.29 -14.36 -17.62
C LEU A 164 7.35 -15.47 -17.56
N ASP A 165 7.68 -16.10 -18.70
CA ASP A 165 8.73 -17.12 -18.78
C ASP A 165 10.11 -16.60 -18.35
N ALA A 166 10.41 -15.33 -18.65
CA ALA A 166 11.68 -14.70 -18.25
C ALA A 166 11.72 -14.43 -16.74
N LEU A 167 10.59 -13.97 -16.17
CA LEU A 167 10.43 -13.83 -14.72
C LEU A 167 10.61 -15.18 -14.02
N MET A 168 9.90 -16.23 -14.47
CA MET A 168 10.00 -17.56 -13.89
C MET A 168 11.39 -18.18 -14.04
N THR A 169 12.06 -17.97 -15.18
CA THR A 169 13.45 -18.42 -15.37
C THR A 169 14.40 -17.77 -14.36
N MET A 170 14.21 -16.49 -14.06
CA MET A 170 15.04 -15.80 -13.07
C MET A 170 14.78 -16.30 -11.64
N LEU A 171 13.51 -16.44 -11.27
CA LEU A 171 13.10 -17.00 -9.98
C LEU A 171 13.61 -18.44 -9.81
N GLU A 172 13.59 -19.25 -10.86
CA GLU A 172 14.10 -20.61 -10.85
C GLU A 172 15.61 -20.65 -10.58
N LYS A 173 16.40 -19.76 -11.18
CA LYS A 173 17.84 -19.67 -10.88
C LYS A 173 18.11 -19.38 -9.41
N GLN A 174 17.31 -18.49 -8.81
CA GLN A 174 17.43 -18.17 -7.39
C GLN A 174 17.00 -19.36 -6.53
N HIS A 175 15.91 -20.05 -6.90
CA HIS A 175 15.43 -21.24 -6.20
C HIS A 175 16.45 -22.38 -6.23
N GLN A 176 17.05 -22.66 -7.38
CA GLN A 176 18.07 -23.71 -7.55
C GLN A 176 19.27 -23.51 -6.62
N LEU A 177 19.73 -22.27 -6.43
CA LEU A 177 20.83 -21.97 -5.51
C LEU A 177 20.49 -22.28 -4.04
N TRP A 178 19.22 -22.08 -3.64
CA TRP A 178 18.76 -22.47 -2.30
C TRP A 178 18.65 -23.99 -2.16
N ASP A 179 18.12 -24.69 -3.19
CA ASP A 179 18.00 -26.14 -3.21
C ASP A 179 19.37 -26.83 -3.11
N GLU A 180 20.36 -26.36 -3.87
CA GLU A 180 21.74 -26.86 -3.84
C GLU A 180 22.37 -26.70 -2.44
N ALA A 181 21.96 -25.67 -1.69
CA ALA A 181 22.39 -25.41 -0.33
C ALA A 181 21.57 -26.18 0.74
N GLY A 182 20.51 -26.89 0.35
CA GLY A 182 19.60 -27.59 1.24
C GLY A 182 18.68 -26.66 2.06
N ILE A 183 18.46 -25.43 1.58
CA ILE A 183 17.63 -24.41 2.23
C ILE A 183 16.32 -24.31 1.45
N LYS A 184 15.17 -24.38 2.14
CA LYS A 184 13.86 -24.33 1.48
C LYS A 184 13.52 -22.89 1.09
N VAL A 185 12.91 -22.68 -0.07
CA VAL A 185 12.36 -21.36 -0.40
C VAL A 185 10.96 -21.23 0.19
N ALA A 186 10.75 -20.23 1.05
CA ALA A 186 9.48 -19.99 1.73
C ALA A 186 8.79 -18.68 1.30
N SER A 187 9.55 -17.75 0.70
CA SER A 187 9.02 -16.44 0.31
C SER A 187 9.47 -15.97 -1.09
N VAL A 188 8.59 -15.20 -1.73
CA VAL A 188 8.86 -14.50 -2.99
C VAL A 188 8.55 -13.01 -2.85
N SER A 189 9.40 -12.15 -3.42
CA SER A 189 9.17 -10.70 -3.50
C SER A 189 9.17 -10.22 -4.93
N LEU A 190 8.13 -9.49 -5.33
CA LEU A 190 7.97 -8.92 -6.67
C LEU A 190 7.77 -7.39 -6.56
N GLY A 191 8.68 -6.63 -7.13
CA GLY A 191 8.68 -5.17 -7.10
C GLY A 191 8.43 -4.54 -8.46
N ASP A 192 7.67 -3.44 -8.49
CA ASP A 192 7.31 -2.71 -9.69
C ASP A 192 7.70 -1.23 -9.64
N PRO A 193 8.99 -0.89 -9.62
CA PRO A 193 9.45 0.50 -9.51
C PRO A 193 9.07 1.41 -10.69
N MET A 194 8.48 0.85 -11.77
CA MET A 194 8.16 1.56 -13.02
C MET A 194 6.67 1.51 -13.41
N SER A 195 5.82 0.92 -12.56
CA SER A 195 4.37 0.79 -12.78
C SER A 195 4.01 0.05 -14.07
N TRP A 196 4.58 -1.15 -14.22
CA TRP A 196 4.32 -2.12 -15.28
C TRP A 196 3.43 -3.27 -14.85
N CYS A 197 3.09 -3.38 -13.56
CA CYS A 197 2.12 -4.36 -13.09
C CYS A 197 0.79 -4.19 -13.84
N ARG A 198 0.18 -5.33 -14.14
CA ARG A 198 -1.19 -5.44 -14.64
C ARG A 198 -1.86 -6.59 -13.89
N PRO A 199 -3.18 -6.52 -13.65
CA PRO A 199 -3.86 -7.53 -12.84
C PRO A 199 -3.65 -8.96 -13.35
N ASP A 200 -3.79 -9.16 -14.66
CA ASP A 200 -3.56 -10.45 -15.33
C ASP A 200 -2.14 -10.98 -15.11
N LYS A 201 -1.13 -10.11 -15.22
CA LYS A 201 0.27 -10.51 -15.06
C LYS A 201 0.63 -10.85 -13.62
N VAL A 202 0.09 -10.10 -12.65
CA VAL A 202 0.30 -10.39 -11.22
C VAL A 202 -0.36 -11.70 -10.86
N GLU A 203 -1.58 -11.93 -11.34
CA GLU A 203 -2.32 -13.19 -11.17
C GLU A 203 -1.52 -14.37 -11.74
N ASP A 204 -1.16 -14.31 -13.02
CA ASP A 204 -0.40 -15.36 -13.70
C ASP A 204 0.93 -15.68 -12.98
N SER A 205 1.64 -14.64 -12.52
CA SER A 205 2.90 -14.81 -11.79
C SER A 205 2.69 -15.58 -10.49
N ILE A 206 1.69 -15.21 -9.69
CA ILE A 206 1.44 -15.85 -8.39
C ILE A 206 0.96 -17.29 -8.59
N VAL A 207 0.04 -17.52 -9.53
CA VAL A 207 -0.46 -18.86 -9.86
C VAL A 207 0.70 -19.76 -10.29
N GLN A 208 1.55 -19.30 -11.22
CA GLN A 208 2.66 -20.12 -11.72
C GLN A 208 3.74 -20.37 -10.65
N ILE A 209 3.98 -19.40 -9.75
CA ILE A 209 4.85 -19.59 -8.58
C ILE A 209 4.29 -20.67 -7.65
N LYS A 210 2.99 -20.62 -7.34
CA LYS A 210 2.34 -21.61 -6.46
C LYS A 210 2.34 -23.01 -7.07
N ASP A 211 2.04 -23.12 -8.35
CA ASP A 211 2.03 -24.39 -9.07
C ASP A 211 3.42 -25.03 -9.12
N ARG A 212 4.46 -24.22 -9.35
CA ARG A 212 5.84 -24.71 -9.43
C ARG A 212 6.47 -24.97 -8.06
N TRP A 213 6.16 -24.13 -7.08
CA TRP A 213 6.77 -24.14 -5.74
C TRP A 213 5.70 -24.00 -4.64
N PRO A 214 4.92 -25.06 -4.35
CA PRO A 214 3.82 -25.00 -3.38
C PRO A 214 4.28 -24.75 -1.93
N GLY A 215 5.58 -24.86 -1.65
CA GLY A 215 6.17 -24.50 -0.36
C GLY A 215 6.32 -23.00 -0.12
N ILE A 216 6.20 -22.17 -1.15
CA ILE A 216 6.21 -20.71 -1.02
C ILE A 216 4.84 -20.25 -0.52
N LYS A 217 4.81 -19.72 0.70
CA LYS A 217 3.59 -19.28 1.39
C LYS A 217 3.59 -17.79 1.73
N HIS A 218 4.72 -17.11 1.57
CA HIS A 218 4.82 -15.66 1.80
C HIS A 218 5.12 -14.91 0.49
N PHE A 219 4.21 -14.02 0.11
CA PHE A 219 4.29 -13.21 -1.09
C PHE A 219 4.44 -11.76 -0.70
N LYS A 220 5.45 -11.07 -1.22
CA LYS A 220 5.61 -9.62 -1.07
C LYS A 220 5.39 -8.93 -2.41
N LEU A 221 4.49 -7.96 -2.44
CA LEU A 221 4.22 -7.12 -3.60
C LEU A 221 4.49 -5.64 -3.28
N HIS A 222 5.41 -5.04 -4.04
CA HIS A 222 5.69 -3.60 -3.98
C HIS A 222 5.23 -2.97 -5.29
N LEU A 223 3.98 -2.49 -5.31
CA LEU A 223 3.29 -2.07 -6.53
C LEU A 223 3.21 -0.54 -6.62
N HIS A 224 3.83 0.03 -7.64
CA HIS A 224 3.65 1.45 -7.95
C HIS A 224 2.45 1.70 -8.87
N ASN A 225 1.85 2.88 -8.81
CA ASN A 225 0.52 3.13 -9.38
C ASN A 225 0.45 4.16 -10.53
N ALA A 226 1.51 4.37 -11.31
CA ALA A 226 1.56 5.42 -12.36
C ALA A 226 0.45 5.33 -13.42
N ARG A 227 -0.14 4.14 -13.60
CA ARG A 227 -1.16 3.84 -14.61
C ARG A 227 -2.43 3.26 -14.00
N ASN A 228 -2.63 3.51 -12.70
CA ASN A 228 -3.78 3.04 -11.93
C ASN A 228 -3.97 1.50 -11.93
N MET A 229 -2.87 0.75 -11.98
CA MET A 229 -2.87 -0.71 -12.04
C MET A 229 -2.51 -1.39 -10.72
N ALA A 230 -1.98 -0.66 -9.72
CA ALA A 230 -1.52 -1.27 -8.48
C ALA A 230 -2.67 -1.87 -7.66
N LEU A 231 -3.77 -1.13 -7.49
CA LEU A 231 -4.95 -1.60 -6.76
C LEU A 231 -5.60 -2.84 -7.39
N PRO A 232 -5.95 -2.85 -8.70
CA PRO A 232 -6.55 -4.04 -9.29
C PRO A 232 -5.54 -5.21 -9.35
N SER A 233 -4.23 -4.95 -9.38
CA SER A 233 -3.21 -5.99 -9.27
C SER A 233 -3.11 -6.59 -7.86
N ALA A 234 -3.22 -5.76 -6.81
CA ALA A 234 -3.32 -6.22 -5.44
C ALA A 234 -4.60 -7.06 -5.23
N TYR A 235 -5.72 -6.64 -5.82
CA TYR A 235 -6.96 -7.42 -5.83
C TYR A 235 -6.78 -8.78 -6.52
N ALA A 236 -6.11 -8.82 -7.69
CA ALA A 236 -5.84 -10.06 -8.40
C ALA A 236 -4.98 -11.03 -7.56
N ALA A 237 -3.95 -10.51 -6.87
CA ALA A 237 -3.16 -11.29 -5.92
C ALA A 237 -4.01 -11.87 -4.79
N LEU A 238 -4.84 -11.05 -4.14
CA LEU A 238 -5.77 -11.50 -3.09
C LEU A 238 -6.71 -12.60 -3.56
N ARG A 239 -7.09 -12.61 -4.84
CA ARG A 239 -8.05 -13.57 -5.41
C ARG A 239 -7.48 -14.98 -5.62
N VAL A 240 -6.17 -15.11 -5.83
CA VAL A 240 -5.50 -16.39 -6.12
C VAL A 240 -4.69 -16.94 -4.95
N LEU A 241 -4.49 -16.13 -3.91
CA LEU A 241 -3.91 -16.57 -2.65
C LEU A 241 -4.96 -17.21 -1.74
N GLU A 242 -4.52 -18.15 -0.92
CA GLU A 242 -5.34 -18.96 -0.02
C GLU A 242 -5.19 -18.51 1.45
N PRO A 243 -6.09 -18.92 2.36
CA PRO A 243 -6.05 -18.48 3.76
C PRO A 243 -4.78 -18.83 4.54
N GLU A 244 -4.05 -19.87 4.13
CA GLU A 244 -2.74 -20.24 4.67
C GLU A 244 -1.57 -19.40 4.13
N ASP A 245 -1.78 -18.63 3.07
CA ASP A 245 -0.78 -17.76 2.49
C ASP A 245 -0.73 -16.41 3.23
N THR A 246 0.42 -15.75 3.18
CA THR A 246 0.61 -14.37 3.64
C THR A 246 0.96 -13.48 2.46
N LEU A 247 0.26 -12.34 2.36
CA LEU A 247 0.52 -11.28 1.39
C LEU A 247 1.03 -10.04 2.12
N GLU A 248 2.31 -9.72 1.95
CA GLU A 248 2.89 -8.44 2.31
C GLU A 248 2.69 -7.43 1.18
N MET A 249 2.13 -6.28 1.49
CA MET A 249 1.91 -5.20 0.54
C MET A 249 2.41 -3.88 1.11
N ASP A 250 3.06 -3.13 0.23
CA ASP A 250 3.49 -1.77 0.53
C ASP A 250 2.51 -0.77 -0.11
N GLY A 251 2.21 0.31 0.59
CA GLY A 251 1.50 1.46 0.03
C GLY A 251 1.90 2.75 0.72
N SER A 252 1.32 3.86 0.29
CA SER A 252 1.73 5.18 0.76
C SER A 252 0.52 6.10 0.83
N ILE A 253 0.32 6.81 1.95
CA ILE A 253 -0.88 7.65 2.14
C ILE A 253 -1.04 8.64 0.98
N GLY A 254 -2.26 8.78 0.44
CA GLY A 254 -2.51 9.62 -0.74
C GLY A 254 -1.77 9.17 -2.00
N GLY A 255 -1.10 8.03 -2.00
CA GLY A 255 -0.38 7.45 -3.14
C GLY A 255 0.88 8.22 -3.55
N PHE A 256 1.36 9.16 -2.73
CA PHE A 256 2.62 9.86 -3.01
C PHE A 256 3.85 8.95 -2.86
N GLY A 257 4.94 9.37 -3.47
CA GLY A 257 6.17 8.58 -3.58
C GLY A 257 6.55 8.39 -5.04
N GLY A 258 7.41 7.41 -5.29
CA GLY A 258 7.91 7.12 -6.62
C GLY A 258 9.42 7.02 -6.65
N CYS A 259 9.95 6.68 -7.82
CA CYS A 259 11.37 6.44 -7.99
C CYS A 259 11.98 7.50 -8.93
N PRO A 260 12.94 8.33 -8.48
CA PRO A 260 13.57 9.32 -9.37
C PRO A 260 14.36 8.68 -10.52
N TYR A 261 14.73 7.41 -10.40
CA TYR A 261 15.54 6.68 -11.39
C TYR A 261 14.72 5.94 -12.44
N CYS A 262 13.39 5.87 -12.30
CA CYS A 262 12.49 5.05 -13.13
C CYS A 262 11.96 5.75 -14.39
N GLY A 263 12.34 7.02 -14.62
CA GLY A 263 11.91 7.83 -15.77
C GLY A 263 10.64 8.66 -15.53
N ASN A 264 9.77 8.24 -14.60
CA ASN A 264 8.50 8.91 -14.31
C ASN A 264 8.51 9.70 -12.99
N GLY A 265 9.52 9.50 -12.13
CA GLY A 265 9.70 10.26 -10.90
C GLY A 265 8.48 10.18 -9.98
N ARG A 266 7.92 11.35 -9.61
CA ARG A 266 6.75 11.46 -8.73
C ARG A 266 5.46 10.90 -9.32
N ALA A 267 5.36 10.86 -10.66
CA ALA A 267 4.18 10.31 -11.31
C ALA A 267 4.05 8.80 -11.10
N THR A 268 5.10 8.14 -10.62
CA THR A 268 5.08 6.70 -10.36
C THR A 268 4.19 6.35 -9.18
N GLY A 269 4.31 7.08 -8.06
CA GLY A 269 3.46 6.92 -6.87
C GLY A 269 3.40 5.51 -6.30
N LEU A 270 2.66 5.30 -5.22
CA LEU A 270 2.25 3.97 -4.76
C LEU A 270 0.72 3.88 -4.80
N ALA A 271 0.17 2.69 -4.58
CA ALA A 271 -1.23 2.57 -4.23
C ALA A 271 -1.53 3.46 -3.00
N PRO A 272 -2.51 4.38 -3.07
CA PRO A 272 -2.94 5.14 -1.91
C PRO A 272 -3.37 4.19 -0.78
N SER A 273 -2.80 4.36 0.41
CA SER A 273 -3.07 3.50 1.57
C SER A 273 -4.55 3.46 1.89
N GLU A 274 -5.20 4.62 1.90
CA GLU A 274 -6.61 4.76 2.20
C GLU A 274 -7.50 4.03 1.18
N ASP A 275 -7.12 4.01 -0.10
CA ASP A 275 -7.90 3.33 -1.15
C ASP A 275 -7.74 1.81 -1.04
N LEU A 276 -6.51 1.35 -0.80
CA LEU A 276 -6.20 -0.08 -0.69
C LEU A 276 -6.82 -0.69 0.58
N LEU A 277 -6.69 -0.01 1.71
CA LEU A 277 -7.22 -0.48 3.00
C LEU A 277 -8.75 -0.38 3.05
N HIS A 278 -9.34 0.63 2.40
CA HIS A 278 -10.80 0.73 2.24
C HIS A 278 -11.36 -0.43 1.42
N MET A 279 -10.70 -0.78 0.29
CA MET A 279 -11.07 -1.96 -0.49
C MET A 279 -11.01 -3.24 0.34
N MET A 280 -9.94 -3.43 1.13
CA MET A 280 -9.77 -4.61 2.00
C MET A 280 -10.86 -4.71 3.06
N ASP A 281 -11.11 -3.63 3.81
CA ASP A 281 -12.14 -3.58 4.84
C ASP A 281 -13.53 -3.92 4.26
N ASP A 282 -13.86 -3.35 3.10
CA ASP A 282 -15.14 -3.62 2.42
C ASP A 282 -15.25 -5.04 1.85
N MET A 283 -14.13 -5.69 1.57
CA MET A 283 -14.08 -7.09 1.15
C MET A 283 -14.12 -8.07 2.34
N GLY A 284 -14.11 -7.56 3.57
CA GLY A 284 -14.09 -8.32 4.82
C GLY A 284 -12.70 -8.79 5.23
N ILE A 285 -11.64 -8.13 4.77
CA ILE A 285 -10.26 -8.36 5.21
C ILE A 285 -9.98 -7.39 6.35
N GLU A 286 -9.63 -7.93 7.52
CA GLU A 286 -9.33 -7.11 8.69
C GLU A 286 -8.04 -6.30 8.48
N THR A 287 -8.15 -4.96 8.56
CA THR A 287 -7.01 -4.05 8.50
C THR A 287 -6.64 -3.49 9.86
N GLY A 288 -7.62 -3.33 10.76
CA GLY A 288 -7.47 -2.69 12.06
C GLY A 288 -7.18 -1.18 12.00
N VAL A 289 -7.41 -0.56 10.83
CA VAL A 289 -7.11 0.86 10.57
C VAL A 289 -8.37 1.72 10.74
N ASP A 290 -8.22 2.82 11.47
CA ASP A 290 -9.19 3.90 11.59
C ASP A 290 -9.10 4.80 10.34
N MET A 291 -10.05 4.58 9.42
CA MET A 291 -10.09 5.27 8.13
C MET A 291 -10.25 6.79 8.29
N ASP A 292 -11.03 7.26 9.26
CA ASP A 292 -11.23 8.69 9.47
C ASP A 292 -9.91 9.37 9.86
N LYS A 293 -9.10 8.74 10.71
CA LYS A 293 -7.76 9.25 11.06
C LYS A 293 -6.76 9.12 9.92
N LEU A 294 -6.85 8.07 9.12
CA LEU A 294 -5.97 7.91 7.95
C LEU A 294 -6.23 9.03 6.93
N ILE A 295 -7.49 9.39 6.70
CA ILE A 295 -7.86 10.53 5.85
C ILE A 295 -7.31 11.85 6.40
N ASP A 296 -7.35 12.08 7.72
CA ASP A 296 -6.69 13.25 8.34
C ASP A 296 -5.19 13.30 8.03
N CYS A 297 -4.51 12.14 8.06
CA CYS A 297 -3.10 12.05 7.71
C CYS A 297 -2.85 12.41 6.24
N VAL A 298 -3.75 12.01 5.32
CA VAL A 298 -3.63 12.38 3.90
C VAL A 298 -3.80 13.88 3.71
N TRP A 299 -4.80 14.50 4.33
CA TRP A 299 -5.01 15.95 4.24
C TRP A 299 -3.84 16.73 4.85
N MET A 300 -3.29 16.24 5.95
CA MET A 300 -2.07 16.79 6.56
C MET A 300 -0.87 16.64 5.61
N ALA A 301 -0.71 15.48 4.95
CA ALA A 301 0.35 15.29 3.98
C ALA A 301 0.21 16.26 2.81
N GLU A 302 -0.99 16.48 2.29
CA GLU A 302 -1.29 17.47 1.23
C GLU A 302 -0.92 18.90 1.63
N GLU A 303 -1.25 19.30 2.87
CA GLU A 303 -0.85 20.57 3.46
C GLU A 303 0.69 20.70 3.47
N ILE A 304 1.37 19.67 3.98
CA ILE A 304 2.84 19.65 4.12
C ILE A 304 3.55 19.70 2.76
N VAL A 305 3.07 18.93 1.78
CA VAL A 305 3.69 18.89 0.43
C VAL A 305 3.20 20.01 -0.49
N GLY A 306 2.18 20.77 -0.08
CA GLY A 306 1.65 21.92 -0.82
C GLY A 306 0.89 21.55 -2.11
N ARG A 307 0.36 20.32 -2.21
CA ARG A 307 -0.38 19.85 -3.39
C ARG A 307 -1.36 18.74 -3.02
N THR A 308 -2.36 18.56 -3.88
CA THR A 308 -3.26 17.40 -3.81
C THR A 308 -2.50 16.10 -4.12
N LEU A 309 -2.80 15.07 -3.35
CA LEU A 309 -2.36 13.70 -3.49
C LEU A 309 -3.40 12.88 -4.27
N TYR A 310 -3.05 11.66 -4.66
CA TYR A 310 -3.77 10.85 -5.65
C TYR A 310 -4.89 9.97 -5.07
N GLY A 311 -5.01 9.86 -3.75
CA GLY A 311 -6.02 9.02 -3.11
C GLY A 311 -7.44 9.50 -3.36
N HIS A 312 -8.36 8.56 -3.54
CA HIS A 312 -9.77 8.85 -3.83
C HIS A 312 -10.65 8.81 -2.58
N VAL A 313 -10.40 7.86 -1.67
CA VAL A 313 -11.16 7.72 -0.42
C VAL A 313 -10.95 8.93 0.49
N SER A 314 -9.76 9.54 0.48
CA SER A 314 -9.51 10.80 1.18
C SER A 314 -10.26 12.00 0.61
N LYS A 315 -10.88 11.86 -0.58
CA LYS A 315 -11.68 12.90 -1.23
C LYS A 315 -13.17 12.66 -1.13
N ALA A 316 -13.59 11.41 -1.27
CA ALA A 316 -14.99 11.03 -1.28
C ALA A 316 -15.52 10.55 0.09
N GLY A 317 -14.62 10.21 1.01
CA GLY A 317 -14.93 9.52 2.26
C GLY A 317 -15.02 8.00 2.09
N PRO A 318 -14.96 7.24 3.20
CA PRO A 318 -15.25 5.81 3.17
C PRO A 318 -16.72 5.57 2.81
N ARG A 319 -17.04 4.38 2.28
CA ARG A 319 -18.44 3.99 2.04
C ARG A 319 -19.24 4.07 3.35
N PRO A 320 -20.38 4.79 3.39
CA PRO A 320 -21.19 4.88 4.60
C PRO A 320 -21.94 3.56 4.83
N LYS A 321 -21.64 2.88 5.94
CA LYS A 321 -22.18 1.55 6.27
C LYS A 321 -23.26 1.55 7.35
N THR A 322 -23.40 2.64 8.10
CA THR A 322 -24.35 2.77 9.21
C THR A 322 -25.28 3.94 8.97
N VAL A 323 -26.49 3.89 9.55
CA VAL A 323 -27.55 4.90 9.33
C VAL A 323 -27.06 6.31 9.67
N ASP A 324 -26.30 6.47 10.75
CA ASP A 324 -25.74 7.75 11.19
C ASP A 324 -24.65 8.31 10.26
N LYS A 325 -24.08 7.47 9.39
CA LYS A 325 -23.07 7.85 8.39
C LYS A 325 -23.66 8.03 6.99
N LEU A 326 -24.90 7.57 6.74
CA LEU A 326 -25.56 7.81 5.48
C LEU A 326 -25.80 9.31 5.29
N TYR A 327 -25.60 9.78 4.07
CA TYR A 327 -25.74 11.20 3.76
C TYR A 327 -27.19 11.67 3.93
N ASP A 328 -27.33 12.95 4.27
CA ASP A 328 -28.62 13.62 4.34
C ASP A 328 -29.24 13.64 2.94
N VAL A 329 -30.46 13.09 2.82
CA VAL A 329 -31.21 13.08 1.56
C VAL A 329 -31.58 14.50 1.09
N ASN A 330 -31.50 15.48 1.99
CA ASN A 330 -31.71 16.90 1.74
C ASN A 330 -30.40 17.69 1.62
N ALA A 331 -29.24 17.03 1.51
CA ALA A 331 -27.98 17.72 1.26
C ALA A 331 -28.09 18.63 0.00
N PRO A 332 -27.38 19.77 -0.02
CA PRO A 332 -27.35 20.61 -1.21
C PRO A 332 -26.67 19.90 -2.37
N PHE A 333 -26.69 20.53 -3.54
CA PHE A 333 -25.87 20.15 -4.67
C PHE A 333 -24.37 20.21 -4.30
N ILE A 334 -23.68 19.07 -4.40
CA ILE A 334 -22.25 18.93 -4.11
C ILE A 334 -21.48 18.90 -5.43
N GLU A 335 -20.76 19.97 -5.75
CA GLU A 335 -20.04 20.13 -7.03
C GLU A 335 -18.52 20.09 -6.86
N THR A 336 -18.04 20.38 -5.66
CA THR A 336 -16.61 20.57 -5.38
C THR A 336 -16.10 19.54 -4.38
N LEU A 337 -14.79 19.27 -4.43
CA LEU A 337 -14.13 18.44 -3.42
C LEU A 337 -14.20 19.04 -2.01
N GLU A 338 -14.30 20.37 -1.89
CA GLU A 338 -14.44 21.02 -0.58
C GLU A 338 -15.81 20.72 0.03
N GLN A 339 -16.88 20.85 -0.76
CA GLN A 339 -18.22 20.47 -0.33
C GLN A 339 -18.30 18.97 -0.02
N ALA A 340 -17.62 18.12 -0.80
CA ALA A 340 -17.58 16.69 -0.58
C ALA A 340 -17.02 16.29 0.79
N LYS A 341 -16.19 17.12 1.44
CA LYS A 341 -15.65 16.86 2.79
C LYS A 341 -16.73 16.77 3.88
N HIS A 342 -18.00 17.08 3.57
CA HIS A 342 -19.13 16.97 4.49
C HIS A 342 -19.24 15.60 5.18
N PHE A 343 -18.75 14.50 4.55
CA PHE A 343 -18.70 13.18 5.18
C PHE A 343 -17.96 13.17 6.52
N LYS A 344 -17.10 14.18 6.75
CA LYS A 344 -16.27 14.33 7.95
C LYS A 344 -16.40 15.68 8.63
N THR A 345 -16.50 16.78 7.86
CA THR A 345 -16.68 18.14 8.41
C THR A 345 -18.15 18.46 8.72
N GLY A 346 -19.07 17.57 8.34
CA GLY A 346 -20.50 17.69 8.60
C GLY A 346 -21.20 18.73 7.72
N PRO A 347 -22.46 19.07 8.06
CA PRO A 347 -23.28 19.98 7.26
C PRO A 347 -22.73 21.41 7.13
N GLY A 348 -21.70 21.80 7.90
CA GLY A 348 -21.03 23.08 7.69
C GLY A 348 -20.44 23.22 6.28
N ALA A 349 -20.02 22.11 5.66
CA ALA A 349 -19.56 22.09 4.26
C ALA A 349 -20.68 22.41 3.24
N TYR A 350 -21.93 22.49 3.68
CA TYR A 350 -23.09 22.85 2.85
C TYR A 350 -23.35 24.36 2.81
N GLU A 351 -22.59 25.17 3.55
CA GLU A 351 -22.77 26.63 3.58
C GLU A 351 -22.66 27.22 2.17
N GLY A 352 -23.67 28.02 1.79
CA GLY A 352 -23.76 28.59 0.43
C GLY A 352 -24.15 27.60 -0.66
N GLY A 353 -24.49 26.35 -0.31
CA GLY A 353 -24.92 25.31 -1.24
C GLY A 353 -26.25 25.62 -1.92
N ILE A 354 -26.40 25.13 -3.15
CA ILE A 354 -27.65 25.24 -3.92
C ILE A 354 -28.54 24.07 -3.57
N TYR A 355 -29.79 24.32 -3.19
CA TYR A 355 -30.78 23.29 -2.91
C TYR A 355 -31.73 23.18 -4.12
N PRO A 356 -31.57 22.18 -4.99
CA PRO A 356 -32.38 22.06 -6.21
C PRO A 356 -33.83 21.61 -5.92
N TYR A 357 -34.11 21.19 -4.69
CA TYR A 357 -35.41 20.67 -4.25
C TYR A 357 -36.25 21.79 -3.63
N ARG A 358 -37.51 21.91 -4.06
CA ARG A 358 -38.46 22.91 -3.51
C ARG A 358 -39.06 22.49 -2.17
N GLU A 359 -39.15 21.19 -1.95
CA GLU A 359 -39.65 20.55 -0.74
C GLU A 359 -38.60 19.51 -0.29
N PRO A 360 -38.55 19.16 1.01
CA PRO A 360 -37.67 18.11 1.49
C PRO A 360 -37.88 16.79 0.73
N VAL A 361 -36.78 16.14 0.37
CA VAL A 361 -36.77 14.82 -0.23
C VAL A 361 -37.23 13.80 0.82
N THR A 362 -38.29 13.06 0.50
CA THR A 362 -38.79 11.93 1.30
C THR A 362 -38.53 10.64 0.54
N SER A 363 -38.28 9.54 1.26
CA SER A 363 -38.01 8.24 0.64
C SER A 363 -38.44 7.09 1.56
N PRO A 364 -39.49 6.32 1.20
CA PRO A 364 -39.89 5.16 2.00
C PRO A 364 -38.77 4.09 2.09
N TYR A 365 -37.86 4.05 1.11
CA TYR A 365 -36.65 3.24 1.18
C TYR A 365 -35.69 3.71 2.27
N ARG A 366 -35.51 5.03 2.42
CA ARG A 366 -34.68 5.63 3.47
C ARG A 366 -35.31 5.39 4.84
N ASP A 367 -36.62 5.61 4.98
CA ASP A 367 -37.35 5.42 6.23
C ASP A 367 -37.18 3.99 6.76
N ARG A 368 -37.23 2.99 5.86
CA ARG A 368 -36.94 1.59 6.19
C ARG A 368 -35.53 1.40 6.73
N VAL A 369 -34.53 1.96 6.05
CA VAL A 369 -33.12 1.87 6.46
C VAL A 369 -32.91 2.52 7.83
N GLU A 370 -33.56 3.65 8.11
CA GLU A 370 -33.52 4.32 9.41
C GLU A 370 -34.15 3.50 10.55
N GLN A 371 -35.11 2.64 10.22
CA GLN A 371 -35.68 1.66 11.13
C GLN A 371 -34.84 0.37 11.27
N GLY A 372 -33.67 0.30 10.60
CA GLY A 372 -32.81 -0.88 10.60
C GLY A 372 -33.27 -1.99 9.66
N LEU A 373 -34.21 -1.72 8.76
CA LEU A 373 -34.69 -2.66 7.75
C LEU A 373 -33.86 -2.54 6.45
N PRO A 374 -33.77 -3.61 5.65
CA PRO A 374 -33.23 -3.51 4.29
C PRO A 374 -34.01 -2.49 3.46
N ALA A 375 -33.28 -1.70 2.67
CA ALA A 375 -33.88 -0.77 1.71
C ALA A 375 -34.80 -1.52 0.75
N TYR A 376 -34.34 -2.63 0.21
CA TYR A 376 -35.10 -3.49 -0.71
C TYR A 376 -35.55 -4.76 -0.01
N ASP A 377 -36.72 -5.28 -0.38
CA ASP A 377 -37.19 -6.59 0.08
C ASP A 377 -36.27 -7.71 -0.45
N SER A 378 -36.30 -8.88 0.20
CA SER A 378 -35.57 -10.06 -0.28
C SER A 378 -36.06 -10.49 -1.66
N ALA A 379 -35.24 -11.25 -2.40
CA ALA A 379 -35.60 -11.75 -3.74
C ALA A 379 -36.92 -12.56 -3.77
N ASP A 380 -37.34 -13.10 -2.61
CA ASP A 380 -38.56 -13.89 -2.42
C ASP A 380 -39.75 -13.05 -1.90
N GLY A 381 -39.56 -11.75 -1.66
CA GLY A 381 -40.58 -10.83 -1.17
C GLY A 381 -41.42 -10.21 -2.29
N GLU A 382 -42.66 -9.82 -1.97
CA GLU A 382 -43.46 -8.98 -2.87
C GLU A 382 -42.77 -7.62 -3.02
N TRP A 383 -42.45 -7.23 -4.25
CA TRP A 383 -41.75 -5.98 -4.54
C TRP A 383 -42.48 -4.75 -3.93
N PRO A 384 -41.76 -3.73 -3.40
CA PRO A 384 -42.28 -2.68 -2.52
C PRO A 384 -43.51 -1.88 -3.01
N TRP A 385 -43.88 -1.91 -4.30
CA TRP A 385 -45.06 -1.19 -4.82
C TRP A 385 -46.40 -1.64 -4.20
N LYS A 386 -46.42 -2.76 -3.45
CA LYS A 386 -47.61 -3.24 -2.76
C LYS A 386 -47.69 -2.84 -1.28
N GLN A 387 -46.65 -2.18 -0.74
CA GLN A 387 -46.63 -1.68 0.64
C GLN A 387 -47.15 -0.24 0.68
N GLU A 388 -47.91 0.10 1.74
CA GLU A 388 -48.45 1.44 1.96
C GLU A 388 -47.31 2.47 2.06
N GLY A 389 -47.34 3.51 1.22
CA GLY A 389 -46.31 4.57 1.18
C GLY A 389 -45.36 4.55 -0.03
N PHE A 390 -45.34 3.48 -0.83
CA PHE A 390 -44.67 3.49 -2.13
C PHE A 390 -45.58 4.07 -3.22
N PRO A 391 -45.07 4.91 -4.14
CA PRO A 391 -45.89 5.47 -5.20
C PRO A 391 -46.44 4.34 -6.07
N VAL A 392 -47.77 4.17 -6.02
CA VAL A 392 -48.48 3.34 -6.98
C VAL A 392 -48.31 4.02 -8.32
N LYS A 393 -47.82 3.28 -9.32
CA LYS A 393 -47.72 3.78 -10.68
C LYS A 393 -49.17 3.96 -11.19
N ASP A 394 -49.60 5.21 -11.37
CA ASP A 394 -50.86 5.52 -12.06
C ASP A 394 -50.83 5.04 -13.52
#